data_AF-A0ABD5LQ33-F1
#
_entry.id   AF-A0ABD5LQ33-F1
#
_cell.length_a   1.000
_cell.length_b   1.000
_cell.length_c   1.000
_cell.angle_alpha   90.00
_cell.angle_beta   90.00
_cell.angle_gamma   90.00
#
_symmetry.space_group_name_H-M   'P 1'
#
loop_
_entity.id
_entity.type
_entity.pdbx_description
1 polymer ?
#
loop_
_entity_poly.entity_id
_entity_poly.type
_entity_poly.pdbx_seq_one_letter_code
_entity_poly.pdbx_strand_id
1 'polypeptide(L)'
;MLILTESLDEIMADKIISLPATTRYVRHRDIWDLAWLQQQGATLNMDLVKNKVSDYKLEHFNKMLENFLERLPSIVSSEAFIAEMKRFLPTDVFDRTLAQDKFQVYLQNTLAKLFKTVSNELLGKVTNSEFRM
;
A
#
# COMPACT_ATOMS: atom_id res chain seq x y z
N MET A 1 -7.74 14.07 -27.26
CA MET A 1 -7.49 12.66 -26.89
C MET A 1 -7.79 12.56 -25.41
N LEU A 2 -8.92 11.95 -25.04
CA LEU A 2 -9.28 11.71 -23.63
C LEU A 2 -8.63 10.38 -23.25
N ILE A 3 -7.73 10.41 -22.27
CA ILE A 3 -7.16 9.19 -21.68
C ILE A 3 -8.02 8.89 -20.46
N LEU A 4 -8.72 7.75 -20.47
CA LEU A 4 -9.41 7.26 -19.29
C LEU A 4 -8.35 6.89 -18.26
N THR A 5 -8.40 7.55 -17.10
CA THR A 5 -7.51 7.26 -15.97
C THR A 5 -8.30 6.60 -14.87
N GLU A 6 -7.72 5.59 -14.24
CA GLU A 6 -8.28 4.98 -13.03
C GLU A 6 -8.47 6.06 -11.94
N SER A 7 -9.48 5.87 -11.10
CA SER A 7 -9.69 6.71 -9.92
C SER A 7 -8.55 6.55 -8.92
N LEU A 8 -8.35 7.55 -8.05
CA LEU A 8 -7.35 7.47 -6.98
C LEU A 8 -7.56 6.23 -6.09
N ASP A 9 -8.81 5.86 -5.85
CA ASP A 9 -9.19 4.69 -5.05
C ASP A 9 -8.83 3.38 -5.76
N GLU A 10 -9.03 3.29 -7.09
CA GLU A 10 -8.65 2.13 -7.89
C GLU A 10 -7.13 1.96 -7.95
N ILE A 11 -6.39 3.05 -8.16
CA ILE A 11 -4.92 3.06 -8.16
C ILE A 11 -4.39 2.63 -6.78
N MET A 12 -5.01 3.13 -5.71
CA MET A 12 -4.66 2.76 -4.34
C MET A 12 -4.91 1.27 -4.09
N ALA A 13 -6.07 0.74 -4.49
CA ALA A 13 -6.39 -0.68 -4.36
C ALA A 13 -5.39 -1.56 -5.13
N ASP A 14 -5.00 -1.15 -6.34
CA ASP A 14 -4.03 -1.88 -7.15
C ASP A 14 -2.63 -1.92 -6.51
N LYS A 15 -2.17 -0.78 -5.97
CA LYS A 15 -0.90 -0.69 -5.23
C LYS A 15 -0.91 -1.54 -3.97
N ILE A 16 -2.01 -1.54 -3.22
CA ILE A 16 -2.17 -2.36 -2.00
C ILE A 16 -2.04 -3.85 -2.30
N ILE A 17 -2.54 -4.30 -3.45
CA ILE A 17 -2.48 -5.72 -3.83
C ILE A 17 -1.11 -6.08 -4.40
N SER A 18 -0.63 -5.26 -5.32
CA SER A 18 0.60 -5.55 -6.02
C SER A 18 1.81 -5.51 -5.08
N LEU A 19 1.80 -4.68 -4.02
CA LEU A 19 2.94 -4.53 -3.10
C LEU A 19 3.27 -5.83 -2.36
N PRO A 20 2.36 -6.44 -1.59
CA PRO A 20 2.58 -7.75 -0.97
C PRO A 20 2.74 -8.87 -2.01
N ALA A 21 2.06 -8.77 -3.16
CA ALA A 21 2.17 -9.79 -4.21
C ALA A 21 3.58 -9.85 -4.83
N THR A 22 4.33 -8.74 -4.80
CA THR A 22 5.69 -8.65 -5.35
C THR A 22 6.72 -9.06 -4.31
N THR A 23 7.13 -10.33 -4.33
CA THR A 23 8.12 -10.87 -3.38
C THR A 23 9.57 -10.82 -3.87
N ARG A 24 9.78 -10.64 -5.19
CA ARG A 24 11.12 -10.69 -5.82
C ARG A 24 12.01 -9.50 -5.49
N TYR A 25 11.43 -8.30 -5.38
CA TYR A 25 12.15 -7.07 -5.05
C TYR A 25 11.19 -6.08 -4.40
N VAL A 26 11.75 -5.11 -3.69
CA VAL A 26 10.96 -4.09 -2.99
C VAL A 26 10.65 -2.94 -3.93
N ARG A 27 9.37 -2.63 -4.12
CA ARG A 27 8.93 -1.47 -4.89
C ARG A 27 8.82 -0.26 -3.96
N HIS A 28 9.96 0.39 -3.71
CA HIS A 28 10.04 1.55 -2.81
C HIS A 28 9.12 2.71 -3.26
N ARG A 29 8.98 2.91 -4.58
CA ARG A 29 8.06 3.91 -5.13
C ARG A 29 6.60 3.67 -4.73
N ASP A 30 6.12 2.43 -4.76
CA ASP A 30 4.72 2.15 -4.43
C ASP A 30 4.41 2.41 -2.95
N ILE A 31 5.40 2.21 -2.06
CA ILE A 31 5.32 2.54 -0.63
C ILE A 31 5.11 4.05 -0.45
N TRP A 32 5.91 4.85 -1.16
CA TRP A 32 5.78 6.31 -1.15
C TRP A 32 4.45 6.76 -1.76
N ASP A 33 4.10 6.23 -2.93
CA ASP A 33 2.89 6.58 -3.66
C ASP A 33 1.63 6.30 -2.82
N LEU A 34 1.58 5.21 -2.05
CA LEU A 34 0.44 4.92 -1.17
C LEU A 34 0.24 6.00 -0.09
N ALA A 35 1.32 6.42 0.56
CA ALA A 35 1.22 7.48 1.55
C ALA A 35 0.86 8.82 0.91
N TRP A 36 1.39 9.10 -0.28
CA TRP A 36 1.04 10.28 -1.04
C TRP A 36 -0.44 10.26 -1.49
N LEU A 37 -0.94 9.13 -2.00
CA LEU A 37 -2.35 8.94 -2.38
C LEU A 37 -3.27 9.19 -1.18
N GLN A 38 -2.90 8.68 -0.01
CA GLN A 38 -3.64 8.93 1.22
C GLN A 38 -3.64 10.42 1.61
N GLN A 39 -2.55 11.15 1.36
CA GLN A 39 -2.52 12.61 1.53
C GLN A 39 -3.39 13.35 0.51
N GLN A 40 -3.58 12.81 -0.70
CA GLN A 40 -4.50 13.36 -1.71
C GLN A 40 -5.97 13.06 -1.41
N GLY A 41 -6.26 12.32 -0.34
CA GLY A 41 -7.63 11.95 0.05
C GLY A 41 -8.16 10.69 -0.65
N ALA A 42 -7.28 9.86 -1.22
CA ALA A 42 -7.68 8.54 -1.71
C ALA A 42 -8.28 7.72 -0.57
N THR A 43 -9.39 7.06 -0.85
CA THR A 43 -10.10 6.23 0.12
C THR A 43 -9.89 4.77 -0.17
N LEU A 44 -9.66 3.99 0.90
CA LEU A 44 -9.52 2.55 0.79
C LEU A 44 -10.87 1.92 0.47
N ASN A 45 -11.09 1.53 -0.78
CA ASN A 45 -12.26 0.78 -1.18
C ASN A 45 -11.99 -0.73 -1.11
N MET A 46 -12.50 -1.36 -0.04
CA MET A 46 -12.30 -2.80 0.19
C MET A 46 -12.99 -3.70 -0.84
N ASP A 47 -14.08 -3.24 -1.47
CA ASP A 47 -14.76 -4.02 -2.51
C ASP A 47 -13.90 -4.10 -3.78
N LEU A 48 -13.25 -2.99 -4.16
CA LEU A 48 -12.27 -2.99 -5.25
C LEU A 48 -11.07 -3.90 -4.94
N VAL A 49 -10.56 -3.84 -3.70
CA VAL A 49 -9.45 -4.71 -3.28
C VAL A 49 -9.85 -6.19 -3.39
N LYS A 50 -11.04 -6.56 -2.90
CA LYS A 50 -11.54 -7.93 -2.95
C LYS A 50 -11.75 -8.43 -4.38
N ASN A 51 -12.35 -7.61 -5.24
CA ASN A 51 -12.53 -7.92 -6.65
C ASN A 51 -11.18 -8.16 -7.33
N LYS A 52 -10.23 -7.23 -7.18
CA LYS A 52 -8.89 -7.38 -7.75
C LYS A 52 -8.16 -8.63 -7.20
N VAL A 53 -8.21 -8.92 -5.90
CA VAL A 53 -7.58 -10.14 -5.33
C VAL A 53 -8.15 -11.41 -5.99
N SER A 54 -9.47 -11.45 -6.20
CA SER A 54 -10.15 -12.54 -6.91
C SER A 54 -9.72 -12.61 -8.39
N ASP A 55 -9.69 -11.47 -9.08
CA ASP A 55 -9.33 -11.37 -10.50
C ASP A 55 -7.89 -11.80 -10.77
N TYR A 56 -6.95 -11.37 -9.91
CA TYR A 56 -5.53 -11.75 -9.99
C TYR A 56 -5.25 -13.16 -9.45
N LYS A 57 -6.27 -13.88 -8.95
CA LYS A 57 -6.15 -15.24 -8.36
C LYS A 57 -4.99 -15.35 -7.36
N LEU A 58 -4.84 -14.33 -6.51
CA LEU A 58 -3.76 -14.27 -5.54
C LEU A 58 -4.04 -15.21 -4.36
N GLU A 59 -3.63 -16.46 -4.53
CA GLU A 59 -3.71 -17.47 -3.48
C GLU A 59 -2.84 -17.05 -2.28
N HIS A 60 -3.39 -17.21 -1.07
CA HIS A 60 -2.71 -16.87 0.18
C HIS A 60 -2.26 -15.40 0.32
N PHE A 61 -2.95 -14.46 -0.33
CA PHE A 61 -2.65 -13.03 -0.21
C PHE A 61 -2.50 -12.55 1.24
N ASN A 62 -3.30 -13.07 2.17
CA ASN A 62 -3.19 -12.77 3.61
C ASN A 62 -1.79 -13.05 4.17
N LYS A 63 -1.18 -14.20 3.82
CA LYS A 63 0.19 -14.55 4.25
C LYS A 63 1.22 -13.63 3.62
N MET A 64 1.02 -13.24 2.36
CA MET A 64 1.91 -12.29 1.68
C MET A 64 1.87 -10.92 2.35
N LEU A 65 0.67 -10.49 2.75
CA LEU A 65 0.45 -9.24 3.44
C LEU A 65 1.06 -9.24 4.85
N GLU A 66 0.90 -10.32 5.62
CA GLU A 66 1.55 -10.48 6.93
C GLU A 66 3.08 -10.39 6.82
N ASN A 67 3.69 -11.14 5.91
CA ASN A 67 5.14 -11.09 5.67
C ASN A 67 5.59 -9.68 5.23
N PHE A 68 4.81 -9.02 4.38
CA PHE A 68 5.09 -7.64 3.98
C PHE A 68 5.04 -6.68 5.18
N LEU A 69 4.03 -6.80 6.04
CA LEU A 69 3.89 -6.00 7.26
C LEU A 69 5.08 -6.17 8.22
N GLU A 70 5.60 -7.39 8.36
CA GLU A 70 6.80 -7.66 9.18
C GLU A 70 8.05 -7.01 8.60
N ARG A 71 8.18 -6.99 7.27
CA ARG A 71 9.34 -6.43 6.56
C ARG A 71 9.26 -4.91 6.37
N LEU A 72 8.05 -4.34 6.41
CA LEU A 72 7.78 -2.92 6.13
C LEU A 72 8.66 -1.96 6.97
N PRO A 73 8.84 -2.13 8.29
CA PRO A 73 9.72 -1.26 9.08
C PRO A 73 11.16 -1.26 8.56
N SER A 74 11.69 -2.45 8.24
CA SER A 74 13.06 -2.60 7.73
C SER A 74 13.22 -1.97 6.35
N ILE A 75 12.19 -2.06 5.50
CA ILE A 75 12.17 -1.46 4.17
C ILE A 75 12.17 0.07 4.26
N VAL A 76 11.27 0.66 5.05
CA VAL A 76 11.11 2.13 5.14
C VAL A 76 12.35 2.78 5.76
N SER A 77 13.00 2.12 6.71
CA SER A 77 14.23 2.60 7.35
C SER A 77 15.50 2.23 6.57
N SER A 78 15.39 1.55 5.41
CA SER A 78 16.57 1.15 4.65
C SER A 78 17.19 2.33 3.88
N GLU A 79 18.53 2.36 3.83
CA GLU A 79 19.25 3.35 3.00
C GLU A 79 18.88 3.22 1.51
N ALA A 80 18.57 2.00 1.05
CA ALA A 80 18.13 1.75 -0.33
C ALA A 80 16.82 2.49 -0.66
N PHE A 81 15.85 2.46 0.25
CA PHE A 81 14.60 3.22 0.11
C PHE A 81 14.87 4.72 0.02
N ILE A 82 15.67 5.26 0.94
CA ILE A 82 16.01 6.69 0.98
C ILE A 82 16.75 7.10 -0.30
N ALA A 83 17.72 6.31 -0.75
CA ALA A 83 18.50 6.59 -1.96
C ALA A 83 17.66 6.53 -3.23
N GLU A 84 16.73 5.57 -3.36
CA GLU A 84 15.76 5.56 -4.47
C GLU A 84 14.88 6.81 -4.42
N MET A 85 14.28 7.11 -3.26
CA MET A 85 13.36 8.24 -3.17
C MET A 85 14.06 9.58 -3.41
N LYS A 86 15.32 9.72 -3.01
CA LYS A 86 16.13 10.91 -3.33
C LYS A 86 16.38 11.09 -4.83
N ARG A 87 16.38 10.00 -5.61
CA ARG A 87 16.50 10.05 -7.08
C ARG A 87 15.18 10.37 -7.77
N PHE A 88 14.05 9.95 -7.18
CA PHE A 88 12.73 10.13 -7.77
C PHE A 88 12.03 11.42 -7.33
N LEU A 89 12.31 11.92 -6.13
CA LEU A 89 11.66 13.09 -5.57
C LEU A 89 12.50 14.35 -5.81
N PRO A 90 11.85 15.49 -6.11
CA PRO A 90 12.47 16.80 -6.00
C PRO A 90 13.04 17.02 -4.59
N THR A 91 14.16 17.75 -4.51
CA THR A 91 14.90 17.97 -3.25
C THR A 91 14.03 18.62 -2.17
N ASP A 92 13.20 19.58 -2.52
CA ASP A 92 12.26 20.25 -1.62
C ASP A 92 11.21 19.29 -1.03
N VAL A 93 10.72 18.35 -1.84
CA VAL A 93 9.77 17.32 -1.40
C VAL A 93 10.47 16.33 -0.48
N PHE A 94 11.70 15.92 -0.80
CA PHE A 94 12.47 15.02 0.04
C PHE A 94 12.79 15.65 1.41
N ASP A 95 13.25 16.90 1.44
CA ASP A 95 13.66 17.61 2.66
C ASP A 95 12.51 17.87 3.64
N ARG A 96 11.30 18.11 3.11
CA ARG A 96 10.09 18.30 3.93
C ARG A 96 9.44 16.99 4.38
N THR A 97 9.84 15.85 3.81
CA THR A 97 9.24 14.54 4.07
C THR A 97 10.27 13.52 4.56
N LEU A 98 10.85 12.70 3.69
CA LEU A 98 11.74 11.59 4.07
C LEU A 98 13.00 12.01 4.82
N ALA A 99 13.46 13.26 4.67
CA ALA A 99 14.54 13.80 5.49
C ALA A 99 14.13 14.09 6.95
N GLN A 100 12.83 14.07 7.25
CA GLN A 100 12.28 14.25 8.60
C GLN A 100 12.02 12.89 9.23
N ASP A 101 12.69 12.59 10.34
CA ASP A 101 12.50 11.33 11.10
C ASP A 101 11.02 11.11 11.47
N LYS A 102 10.31 12.19 11.83
CA LYS A 102 8.88 12.16 12.15
C LYS A 102 8.03 11.68 10.97
N PHE A 103 8.41 12.02 9.74
CA PHE A 103 7.69 11.60 8.55
C PHE A 103 7.91 10.12 8.27
N GLN A 104 9.12 9.59 8.50
CA GLN A 104 9.38 8.15 8.33
C GLN A 104 8.52 7.33 9.29
N VAL A 105 8.40 7.77 10.55
CA VAL A 105 7.50 7.15 11.55
C VAL A 105 6.04 7.28 11.12
N TYR A 106 5.61 8.44 10.63
CA TYR A 106 4.27 8.63 10.08
C TYR A 106 3.97 7.69 8.91
N LEU A 107 4.90 7.58 7.96
CA LEU A 107 4.82 6.74 6.77
C LEU A 107 4.65 5.27 7.17
N GLN A 108 5.52 4.79 8.06
CA GLN A 108 5.46 3.43 8.58
C GLN A 108 4.12 3.15 9.27
N ASN A 109 3.69 4.02 10.17
CA ASN A 109 2.43 3.84 10.92
C ASN A 109 1.21 3.88 10.00
N THR A 110 1.23 4.77 9.01
CA THR A 110 0.15 4.95 8.03
C THR A 110 -0.01 3.69 7.19
N LEU A 111 1.08 3.20 6.60
CA LEU A 111 1.07 1.98 5.80
C LEU A 111 0.73 0.77 6.66
N ALA A 112 1.34 0.62 7.83
CA ALA A 112 1.03 -0.48 8.73
C ALA A 112 -0.45 -0.52 9.12
N LYS A 113 -1.06 0.64 9.39
CA LYS A 113 -2.49 0.76 9.66
C LYS A 113 -3.32 0.36 8.44
N LEU A 114 -2.97 0.87 7.27
CA LEU A 114 -3.67 0.59 6.01
C LEU A 114 -3.69 -0.91 5.69
N PHE A 115 -2.51 -1.54 5.69
CA PHE A 115 -2.39 -2.98 5.42
C PHE A 115 -3.05 -3.83 6.50
N LYS A 116 -2.98 -3.43 7.78
CA LYS A 116 -3.73 -4.11 8.86
C LYS A 116 -5.23 -4.03 8.65
N THR A 117 -5.77 -2.88 8.24
CA THR A 117 -7.20 -2.75 7.90
C THR A 117 -7.57 -3.70 6.76
N VAL A 118 -6.77 -3.75 5.70
CA VAL A 118 -7.00 -4.69 4.58
C VAL A 118 -6.96 -6.13 5.04
N SER A 119 -5.96 -6.52 5.84
CA SER A 119 -5.83 -7.86 6.41
C SER A 119 -7.06 -8.23 7.25
N ASN A 120 -7.48 -7.35 8.16
CA ASN A 120 -8.64 -7.57 9.03
C ASN A 120 -9.94 -7.70 8.22
N GLU A 121 -10.11 -6.91 7.17
CA GLU A 121 -11.30 -6.94 6.31
C GLU A 121 -11.34 -8.15 5.35
N LEU A 122 -10.18 -8.71 5.02
CA LEU A 122 -10.06 -9.95 4.25
C LEU A 122 -10.26 -11.18 5.15
N LEU A 123 -9.70 -11.18 6.35
CA LEU A 123 -9.86 -12.25 7.34
C LEU A 123 -11.24 -12.25 8.00
N GLY A 124 -11.81 -11.07 8.28
CA GLY A 124 -13.11 -10.88 8.93
C GLY A 124 -14.32 -11.29 8.09
N LYS A 125 -14.13 -11.54 6.77
CA LYS A 125 -15.18 -12.15 5.92
C LYS A 125 -15.21 -13.67 5.94
N VAL A 126 -14.29 -14.36 6.63
CA VAL A 126 -14.51 -15.79 6.94
C VAL A 126 -15.75 -15.98 7.85
N THR A 127 -16.25 -14.90 8.48
CA THR A 127 -17.49 -14.88 9.27
C THR A 127 -18.57 -13.93 8.73
N ASN A 128 -18.68 -13.75 7.41
CA ASN A 128 -19.88 -13.13 6.83
C ASN A 128 -20.15 -13.69 5.42
N SER A 129 -20.32 -15.01 5.36
CA SER A 129 -21.29 -15.59 4.45
C SER A 129 -22.60 -15.71 5.26
N GLU A 130 -23.75 -15.45 4.62
CA GLU A 130 -25.09 -15.35 5.22
C GLU A 130 -25.33 -13.97 5.87
N PHE A 131 -26.21 -13.10 5.38
CA PHE A 131 -27.58 -13.34 4.95
C PHE A 131 -27.95 -12.48 3.74
N ARG A 132 -28.39 -13.14 2.67
CA ARG A 132 -29.42 -12.59 1.77
C ARG A 132 -30.77 -12.88 2.43
N MET A 133 -31.53 -11.85 2.76
CA MET A 133 -32.99 -11.86 2.83
C MET A 133 -33.50 -10.49 2.41
#